data_AF-A0A420X1F3-F1
#
_entry.id   AF-A0A420X1F3-F1
#
_cell.length_a   1.000
_cell.length_b   1.000
_cell.length_c   1.000
_cell.angle_alpha   90.00
_cell.angle_beta   90.00
_cell.angle_gamma   90.00
#
_symmetry.space_group_name_H-M   'P 1'
#
loop_
_entity.id
_entity.type
_entity.pdbx_description
1 polymer ?
#
loop_
_entity_poly.entity_id
_entity_poly.type
_entity_poly.pdbx_seq_one_letter_code
_entity_poly.pdbx_strand_id
1 'polypeptide(L)' 'MSQTTTATGVSPESPSLPVVPLGELLPWALLGGLLLMLALYFVGAEQGATAMFSGTGIHEFVHDGRHLLGFPCH' A
#
# COMPACT_ATOMS: atom_id res chain seq x y z
N MET A 1 44.27 60.55 0.93
CA MET A 1 44.21 59.22 1.58
C MET A 1 43.01 58.50 0.99
N SER A 2 43.23 57.61 0.02
CA SER A 2 42.15 56.89 -0.68
C SER A 2 42.06 55.49 -0.08
N GLN A 3 41.00 55.21 0.66
CA GLN A 3 40.78 53.89 1.24
C GLN A 3 40.04 53.02 0.22
N THR A 4 40.70 51.95 -0.21
CA THR A 4 40.11 50.89 -1.03
C THR A 4 39.27 50.01 -0.12
N THR A 5 37.95 50.07 -0.26
CA THR A 5 37.03 49.13 0.40
C THR A 5 36.83 47.93 -0.50
N THR A 6 37.49 46.81 -0.20
CA THR A 6 37.22 45.51 -0.82
C THR A 6 35.97 44.93 -0.17
N ALA A 7 34.86 44.87 -0.91
CA ALA A 7 33.65 44.18 -0.47
C ALA A 7 33.86 42.66 -0.61
N THR A 8 33.90 41.95 0.52
CA THR A 8 33.88 40.48 0.54
C THR A 8 32.47 40.01 0.18
N GLY A 9 32.32 39.46 -1.02
CA GLY A 9 31.09 38.79 -1.44
C GLY A 9 30.94 37.45 -0.72
N VAL A 10 29.90 37.30 0.11
CA VAL A 10 29.49 36.00 0.65
C VAL A 10 28.66 35.30 -0.43
N SER A 11 29.24 34.30 -1.08
CA SER A 11 28.51 33.45 -2.02
C SER A 11 27.57 32.52 -1.24
N PRO A 12 26.31 32.32 -1.66
CA PRO A 12 25.39 31.43 -0.95
C PRO A 12 25.91 29.99 -1.01
N GLU A 13 26.26 29.44 0.15
CA GLU A 13 26.61 28.03 0.28
C GLU A 13 25.34 27.20 0.10
N SER A 14 25.32 26.37 -0.94
CA SER A 14 24.17 25.52 -1.25
C SER A 14 24.17 24.33 -0.28
N PRO A 15 23.05 24.03 0.40
CA PRO A 15 23.01 22.90 1.32
C PRO A 15 23.23 21.59 0.56
N SER A 16 24.23 20.82 0.97
CA SER A 16 24.48 19.47 0.46
C SER A 16 23.50 18.48 1.10
N LEU A 17 22.67 17.83 0.28
CA LEU A 17 21.81 16.75 0.76
C LEU A 17 22.59 15.42 0.76
N PRO A 18 22.44 14.60 1.81
CA PRO A 18 23.01 13.26 1.82
C PRO A 18 22.33 12.41 0.73
N VAL A 19 23.16 11.78 -0.11
CA VAL A 19 22.69 10.86 -1.15
C VAL A 19 22.76 9.43 -0.61
N VAL A 20 21.60 8.78 -0.48
CA VAL A 20 21.51 7.38 -0.06
C VAL A 20 21.52 6.48 -1.30
N PRO A 21 22.43 5.48 -1.40
CA PRO A 21 22.46 4.58 -2.53
C PRO A 21 21.29 3.59 -2.51
N LEU A 22 20.71 3.29 -3.67
CA LEU A 22 19.56 2.38 -3.81
C LEU A 22 19.82 0.97 -3.22
N GLY A 23 21.06 0.50 -3.28
CA GLY A 23 21.44 -0.80 -2.71
C GLY A 23 21.22 -0.88 -1.19
N GLU A 24 21.33 0.23 -0.47
CA GLU A 24 21.06 0.28 0.98
C GLU A 24 19.56 0.26 1.28
N LEU A 25 18.71 0.74 0.38
CA LEU A 25 17.25 0.67 0.50
C LEU A 25 16.69 -0.69 0.12
N LEU A 26 17.38 -1.43 -0.75
CA LEU A 26 16.84 -2.64 -1.38
C LEU A 26 16.40 -3.72 -0.37
N PRO A 27 17.16 -4.06 0.69
CA PRO A 27 16.73 -5.07 1.67
C PRO A 27 15.45 -4.66 2.41
N TRP A 28 15.33 -3.38 2.76
CA TRP A 28 14.18 -2.83 3.47
C TRP A 28 12.95 -2.75 2.57
N ALA A 29 13.13 -2.37 1.30
CA ALA A 29 12.07 -2.37 0.31
C ALA A 29 11.55 -3.79 0.04
N LEU A 30 12.44 -4.79 -0.03
CA LEU A 30 12.05 -6.19 -0.16
C LEU A 30 11.28 -6.69 1.06
N LEU A 31 11.77 -6.40 2.27
CA LEU A 31 11.08 -6.75 3.51
C LEU A 31 9.69 -6.09 3.59
N GLY A 32 9.61 -4.78 3.33
CA GLY A 32 8.35 -4.04 3.32
C GLY A 32 7.38 -4.54 2.25
N GLY A 33 7.88 -4.86 1.06
CA GLY A 33 7.09 -5.44 -0.02
C GLY A 33 6.55 -6.82 0.33
N LEU A 34 7.36 -7.68 0.95
CA LEU A 34 6.93 -9.00 1.43
C LEU A 34 5.84 -8.88 2.50
N LEU A 35 6.03 -7.99 3.49
CA LEU A 35 5.04 -7.74 4.54
C LEU A 35 3.74 -7.16 3.97
N LEU A 36 3.83 -6.28 2.97
CA LEU A 36 2.65 -5.75 2.26
C LEU A 36 1.90 -6.85 1.53
N MET A 37 2.59 -7.73 0.80
CA MET A 37 1.98 -8.88 0.14
C MET A 37 1.31 -9.81 1.15
N LEU A 38 1.96 -10.06 2.29
CA LEU A 38 1.39 -10.87 3.35
C LEU A 38 0.13 -10.23 3.95
N ALA A 39 0.15 -8.92 4.19
CA ALA A 39 -1.02 -8.17 4.66
C ALA A 39 -2.18 -8.24 3.66
N LEU A 40 -1.91 -8.03 2.37
CA LEU A 40 -2.94 -8.18 1.33
C LEU A 40 -3.50 -9.60 1.24
N TYR A 41 -2.65 -10.62 1.43
CA TYR A 41 -3.10 -12.01 1.51
C TYR A 41 -4.07 -12.22 2.68
N PHE A 42 -3.73 -11.77 3.90
CA PHE A 42 -4.61 -11.94 5.05
C PHE A 42 -5.91 -11.15 4.90
N VAL A 43 -5.85 -9.88 4.49
CA VAL A 43 -7.04 -9.06 4.24
C VAL A 43 -7.92 -9.70 3.16
N GLY A 44 -7.31 -10.19 2.08
CA GLY A 44 -8.02 -10.90 1.01
C GLY A 44 -8.65 -12.21 1.50
N ALA A 45 -7.86 -13.07 2.14
CA ALA A 45 -8.30 -14.40 2.57
C ALA A 45 -9.39 -14.33 3.66
N GLU A 46 -9.24 -13.42 4.63
CA GLU A 46 -10.11 -13.40 5.81
C GLU A 46 -11.32 -12.46 5.70
N GLN A 47 -11.31 -11.43 4.84
CA GLN A 47 -12.37 -10.42 4.84
C GLN A 47 -12.96 -10.04 3.47
N GLY A 48 -12.43 -10.49 2.32
CA GLY A 48 -12.87 -9.94 1.02
C GLY A 48 -12.87 -10.89 -0.18
N ALA A 49 -11.80 -11.64 -0.41
CA ALA A 49 -11.68 -12.52 -1.58
C ALA A 49 -12.53 -13.79 -1.40
N THR A 50 -12.56 -14.39 -0.21
CA THR A 50 -13.45 -15.55 0.09
C THR A 50 -14.91 -15.13 0.19
N ALA A 51 -15.18 -13.91 0.67
CA ALA A 51 -16.53 -13.35 0.73
C ALA A 51 -17.19 -13.24 -0.66
N MET A 52 -16.44 -12.81 -1.68
CA MET A 52 -16.92 -12.75 -3.08
C MET A 52 -17.37 -14.10 -3.63
N PHE A 53 -16.76 -15.21 -3.20
CA PHE A 53 -17.14 -16.56 -3.64
C PHE A 53 -18.20 -17.22 -2.73
N SER A 54 -18.22 -16.88 -1.44
CA SER A 54 -19.17 -17.45 -0.47
C SER A 54 -20.58 -16.86 -0.59
N GLY A 55 -20.70 -15.61 -1.08
CA GLY A 55 -21.95 -14.86 -1.05
C GLY A 55 -22.96 -15.19 -2.15
N THR A 56 -22.54 -15.64 -3.33
CA THR A 56 -23.44 -15.88 -4.48
C THR A 56 -23.84 -17.34 -4.58
N GLY A 57 -22.87 -18.27 -4.60
CA GLY A 57 -23.17 -19.69 -4.79
C GLY A 57 -23.95 -20.32 -3.63
N ILE A 58 -23.62 -19.97 -2.38
CA ILE A 58 -24.35 -20.45 -1.21
C ILE A 58 -25.73 -19.80 -1.12
N HIS A 59 -25.83 -18.51 -1.47
CA HIS A 59 -27.10 -17.79 -1.47
C HIS A 59 -28.06 -18.38 -2.49
N GLU A 60 -27.60 -18.67 -3.72
CA GLU A 60 -28.42 -19.33 -4.75
C GLU A 60 -28.78 -20.77 -4.35
N PHE A 61 -27.84 -21.56 -3.83
CA PHE A 61 -28.14 -22.92 -3.36
C PHE A 61 -29.21 -22.95 -2.26
N VAL A 62 -29.11 -22.07 -1.26
CA VAL A 62 -30.09 -21.98 -0.17
C VAL A 62 -31.41 -21.39 -0.66
N HIS A 63 -31.34 -20.41 -1.55
CA HIS A 63 -32.51 -19.82 -2.19
C HIS A 63 -33.29 -20.88 -2.98
N ASP A 64 -32.62 -21.64 -3.83
CA ASP A 64 -33.20 -22.71 -4.65
C ASP A 64 -33.71 -23.87 -3.77
N GLY A 65 -32.99 -24.23 -2.71
CA GLY A 65 -33.44 -25.24 -1.75
C GLY A 65 -34.76 -24.88 -1.07
N ARG A 66 -34.95 -23.60 -0.69
CA ARG A 66 -36.22 -23.09 -0.16
C ARG A 66 -37.36 -23.22 -1.18
N HIS A 67 -37.09 -22.88 -2.44
CA HIS A 67 -38.07 -22.99 -3.53
C HIS A 67 -38.45 -24.45 -3.81
N LEU A 68 -37.48 -25.37 -3.84
CA LEU A 68 -37.72 -26.79 -4.04
C LEU A 68 -38.53 -27.42 -2.90
N LEU A 69 -38.37 -26.95 -1.67
CA LEU A 69 -39.13 -27.40 -0.51
C LEU A 69 -40.49 -26.69 -0.35
N GLY A 70 -40.87 -25.82 -1.30
CA GLY A 70 -42.17 -25.14 -1.32
C GLY A 70 -42.32 -24.03 -0.27
N PHE A 71 -41.23 -23.64 0.38
CA PHE A 71 -41.24 -22.54 1.35
C PHE A 71 -41.26 -21.22 0.58
N PRO A 72 -42.25 -20.34 0.80
CA PRO A 72 -42.35 -19.09 0.07
C PRO A 72 -41.17 -18.18 0.42
N CYS A 73 -40.59 -17.59 -0.61
CA CYS A 73 -39.79 -16.37 -0.48
C CYS A 73 -40.74 -15.17 -0.49
N HIS A 74 -40.45 -14.15 0.34
CA HIS A 74 -41.21 -12.89 0.34
C HIS A 74 -41.38 -12.32 -1.08
#